data_AF-A0A2X2BHB3-F1
#
_entry.id   AF-A0A2X2BHB3-F1
#
_cell.length_a   1.000
_cell.length_b   1.000
_cell.length_c   1.000
_cell.angle_alpha   90.00
_cell.angle_beta   90.00
_cell.angle_gamma   90.00
#
_symmetry.space_group_name_H-M   'P 1'
#
loop_
_entity.id
_entity.type
_entity.pdbx_description
1 polymer ?
#
loop_
_entity_poly.entity_id
_entity_poly.type
_entity_poly.pdbx_seq_one_letter_code
_entity_poly.pdbx_strand_id
1 'polypeptide(L)'
;MIKTKSPKATVTARLKIATDPDEKSALKQAQKLFDNEANAKKALKKAQDALDLAVFKQYPKLSIDEIKNLIVDDKWLATLQSNIEAEIERVTQQLANRVKELEERYNEPLPAITKSVEELSEKVAGHLKAMGLEWSL
;
A
#
# COMPACT_ATOMS: atom_id res chain seq x y z
N MET A 1 -21.40 -9.09 25.85
CA MET A 1 -20.49 -9.60 24.80
C MET A 1 -21.09 -10.86 24.19
N ILE A 2 -21.61 -10.79 22.96
CA ILE A 2 -22.12 -11.97 22.25
C ILE A 2 -20.90 -12.79 21.84
N LYS A 3 -20.67 -13.96 22.45
CA LYS A 3 -19.64 -14.91 21.98
C LYS A 3 -20.10 -15.44 20.61
N THR A 4 -19.55 -14.89 19.54
CA THR A 4 -19.73 -15.45 18.21
C THR A 4 -18.99 -16.79 18.12
N LYS A 5 -19.68 -17.82 17.62
CA LYS A 5 -19.14 -19.18 17.48
C LYS A 5 -18.02 -19.17 16.43
N SER A 6 -16.91 -19.87 16.70
CA SER A 6 -15.77 -19.89 15.76
C SER A 6 -16.15 -20.51 14.41
N PRO A 7 -15.56 -20.07 13.28
CA PRO A 7 -15.90 -20.58 11.95
C PRO A 7 -15.84 -22.11 11.84
N LYS A 8 -14.80 -22.73 12.43
CA LYS A 8 -14.67 -24.19 12.53
C LYS A 8 -15.83 -24.85 13.29
N ALA A 9 -16.26 -24.25 14.40
CA ALA A 9 -17.37 -24.76 15.19
C ALA A 9 -18.72 -24.61 14.47
N THR A 10 -18.86 -23.61 13.60
CA THR A 10 -20.01 -23.43 12.71
C THR A 10 -20.02 -24.48 11.59
N VAL A 11 -18.89 -24.71 10.92
CA VAL A 11 -18.74 -25.77 9.90
C VAL A 11 -19.05 -27.15 10.46
N THR A 12 -18.50 -27.46 11.65
CA THR A 12 -18.75 -28.75 12.32
C THR A 12 -20.22 -28.94 12.71
N ALA A 13 -20.91 -27.85 13.09
CA ALA A 13 -22.34 -27.90 13.40
C ALA A 13 -23.19 -28.10 12.13
N ARG A 14 -22.86 -27.42 11.02
CA ARG A 14 -23.58 -27.54 9.74
C ARG A 14 -23.41 -28.93 9.13
N LEU A 15 -22.22 -29.52 9.24
CA LEU A 15 -21.94 -30.86 8.73
C LEU A 15 -22.84 -31.95 9.33
N LYS A 16 -23.34 -31.75 10.56
CA LYS A 16 -24.25 -32.70 11.23
C LYS A 16 -25.68 -32.67 10.70
N ILE A 17 -26.09 -31.57 10.08
CA ILE A 17 -27.48 -31.33 9.65
C ILE A 17 -27.59 -31.35 8.12
N ALA A 18 -26.48 -31.12 7.40
CA ALA A 18 -26.43 -31.20 5.94
C ALA A 18 -26.93 -32.57 5.44
N THR A 19 -27.76 -32.58 4.40
CA THR A 19 -28.30 -33.78 3.75
C THR A 19 -27.73 -33.95 2.35
N ASP A 20 -27.50 -32.84 1.65
CA ASP A 20 -26.94 -32.76 0.31
C ASP A 20 -25.49 -33.32 0.26
N PRO A 21 -25.17 -34.22 -0.69
CA PRO A 21 -23.83 -34.81 -0.83
C PRO A 21 -22.71 -33.80 -1.12
N ASP A 22 -22.98 -32.79 -1.94
CA ASP A 22 -21.99 -31.79 -2.35
C ASP A 22 -21.72 -30.81 -1.20
N GLU A 23 -22.77 -30.40 -0.47
CA GLU A 23 -22.64 -29.60 0.76
C GLU A 23 -21.80 -30.35 1.81
N LYS A 24 -22.06 -31.65 2.02
CA LYS A 24 -21.26 -32.48 2.94
C LYS A 24 -19.79 -32.57 2.52
N SER A 25 -19.53 -32.72 1.22
CA SER A 25 -18.17 -32.79 0.68
C SER A 25 -17.40 -31.49 0.95
N ALA A 26 -18.00 -30.35 0.61
CA ALA A 26 -17.43 -29.03 0.85
C ALA A 26 -17.19 -28.75 2.34
N LEU A 27 -18.13 -29.10 3.21
CA LEU A 27 -18.00 -28.92 4.67
C LEU A 27 -16.91 -29.82 5.28
N LYS A 28 -16.74 -31.05 4.79
CA LYS A 28 -15.63 -31.94 5.20
C LYS A 28 -14.27 -31.37 4.77
N GLN A 29 -14.19 -30.83 3.56
CA GLN A 29 -12.98 -30.16 3.09
C GLN A 29 -12.65 -28.95 3.96
N ALA A 30 -13.63 -28.09 4.23
CA ALA A 30 -13.46 -26.94 5.11
C ALA A 30 -13.02 -27.35 6.52
N GLN A 31 -13.62 -28.41 7.10
CA GLN A 31 -13.21 -28.95 8.40
C GLN A 31 -11.74 -29.39 8.39
N LYS A 32 -11.33 -30.14 7.36
CA LYS A 32 -9.93 -30.58 7.17
C LYS A 32 -8.98 -29.40 7.07
N LEU A 33 -9.33 -28.35 6.33
CA LEU A 33 -8.52 -27.13 6.22
C LEU A 33 -8.35 -26.45 7.58
N PHE A 34 -9.42 -26.32 8.37
CA PHE A 34 -9.32 -25.75 9.73
C PHE A 34 -8.52 -26.62 10.70
N ASP A 35 -8.57 -27.94 10.57
CA ASP A 35 -7.73 -28.86 11.35
C ASP A 35 -6.25 -28.70 10.97
N ASN A 36 -5.96 -28.65 9.67
CA ASN A 36 -4.60 -28.44 9.15
C ASN A 36 -4.04 -27.08 9.57
N GLU A 37 -4.82 -26.01 9.46
CA GLU A 37 -4.43 -24.67 9.90
C GLU A 37 -4.11 -24.66 11.40
N ALA A 38 -4.95 -25.28 12.23
CA ALA A 38 -4.73 -25.36 13.67
C ALA A 38 -3.45 -26.14 14.01
N ASN A 39 -3.19 -27.24 13.31
CA ASN A 39 -1.97 -28.03 13.49
C ASN A 39 -0.73 -27.25 13.02
N ALA A 40 -0.81 -26.58 11.88
CA ALA A 40 0.27 -25.74 11.36
C ALA A 40 0.58 -24.57 12.33
N LYS A 41 -0.43 -23.89 12.87
CA LYS A 41 -0.25 -22.84 13.88
C LYS A 41 0.43 -23.36 15.16
N LYS A 42 0.06 -24.55 15.62
CA LYS A 42 0.73 -25.19 16.77
C LYS A 42 2.18 -25.55 16.47
N ALA A 43 2.44 -26.13 15.30
CA ALA A 43 3.78 -26.48 14.87
C ALA A 43 4.67 -25.22 14.73
N LEU A 44 4.14 -24.17 14.10
CA LEU A 44 4.79 -22.86 13.98
C LEU A 44 5.12 -22.31 15.35
N LYS A 45 4.15 -22.29 16.29
CA LYS A 45 4.40 -21.76 17.63
C LYS A 45 5.49 -22.55 18.36
N LYS A 46 5.45 -23.88 18.29
CA LYS A 46 6.49 -24.73 18.89
C LYS A 46 7.87 -24.47 18.28
N ALA A 47 7.94 -24.30 16.96
CA ALA A 47 9.20 -23.98 16.28
C ALA A 47 9.71 -22.59 16.66
N GLN A 48 8.82 -21.59 16.73
CA GLN A 48 9.15 -20.23 17.17
C GLN A 48 9.67 -20.23 18.60
N ASP A 49 8.95 -20.86 19.55
CA ASP A 49 9.34 -20.90 20.95
C ASP A 49 10.72 -21.62 21.12
N ALA A 50 11.00 -22.64 20.30
CA ALA A 50 12.30 -23.32 20.28
C ALA A 50 13.43 -22.43 19.71
N LEU A 51 13.16 -21.70 18.64
CA LEU A 51 14.09 -20.75 18.04
C LEU A 51 14.38 -19.60 19.02
N ASP A 52 13.35 -19.00 19.62
CA ASP A 52 13.48 -17.91 20.59
C ASP A 52 14.36 -18.34 21.77
N LEU A 53 14.17 -19.56 22.27
CA LEU A 53 15.01 -20.11 23.33
C LEU A 53 16.46 -20.31 22.87
N ALA A 54 16.67 -20.77 21.63
CA ALA A 54 18.02 -20.93 21.08
C ALA A 54 18.73 -19.57 20.91
N VAL A 55 18.03 -18.56 20.42
CA VAL A 55 18.51 -17.18 20.30
C VAL A 55 18.84 -16.60 21.68
N PHE A 56 17.95 -16.77 22.66
CA PHE A 56 18.18 -16.27 24.01
C PHE A 56 19.42 -16.89 24.66
N LYS A 57 19.67 -18.17 24.41
CA LYS A 57 20.89 -18.87 24.87
C LYS A 57 22.16 -18.40 24.17
N GLN A 58 22.06 -17.69 23.05
CA GLN A 58 23.22 -17.16 22.34
C GLN A 58 23.68 -15.81 22.91
N TYR A 59 22.79 -14.98 23.46
CA TYR A 59 23.16 -13.67 23.98
C TYR A 59 24.29 -13.68 25.01
N PRO A 60 24.33 -14.59 26.01
CA PRO A 60 25.42 -14.62 26.98
C PRO A 60 26.77 -15.06 26.39
N LYS A 61 26.79 -15.61 25.17
CA LYS A 61 28.00 -16.08 24.50
C LYS A 61 28.62 -15.04 23.57
N LEU A 62 27.93 -13.94 23.32
CA LEU A 62 28.43 -12.89 22.45
C LEU A 62 29.56 -12.13 23.13
N SER A 63 30.67 -11.97 22.41
CA SER A 63 31.75 -11.08 22.79
C SER A 63 31.36 -9.61 22.60
N ILE A 64 32.12 -8.71 23.20
CA ILE A 64 31.90 -7.27 23.07
C ILE A 64 32.01 -6.81 21.60
N ASP A 65 32.93 -7.40 20.84
CA ASP A 65 33.14 -7.04 19.44
C ASP A 65 31.96 -7.51 18.57
N GLU A 66 31.45 -8.72 18.80
CA GLU A 66 30.22 -9.19 18.13
C GLU A 66 29.00 -8.33 18.49
N ILE A 67 28.87 -7.91 19.75
CA ILE A 67 27.79 -7.01 20.19
C ILE A 67 27.90 -5.66 19.47
N LYS A 68 29.11 -5.09 19.35
CA LYS A 68 29.33 -3.83 18.65
C LYS A 68 28.94 -3.93 17.19
N ASN A 69 29.40 -4.96 16.48
CA ASN A 69 29.06 -5.17 15.08
C ASN A 69 27.53 -5.29 14.90
N LEU A 70 26.87 -6.08 15.74
CA LEU A 70 25.42 -6.29 15.65
C LEU A 70 24.60 -5.00 15.90
N ILE A 71 25.01 -4.19 16.87
CA ILE A 71 24.25 -2.98 17.24
C ILE A 71 24.61 -1.80 16.35
N VAL A 72 25.89 -1.54 16.14
CA VAL A 72 26.36 -0.35 15.43
C VAL A 72 26.19 -0.56 13.93
N ASP A 73 26.76 -1.63 13.38
CA ASP A 73 26.81 -1.82 11.94
C ASP A 73 25.49 -2.40 11.42
N ASP A 74 25.13 -3.58 11.91
CA ASP A 74 24.00 -4.35 11.35
C ASP A 74 22.64 -3.73 11.68
N LYS A 75 22.54 -2.98 12.79
CA LYS A 75 21.28 -2.36 13.22
C LYS A 75 21.26 -0.87 12.93
N TRP A 76 22.15 -0.08 13.55
CA TRP A 76 22.05 1.38 13.48
C TRP A 76 22.47 1.94 12.13
N LEU A 77 23.65 1.57 11.63
CA LEU A 77 24.12 2.04 10.32
C LEU A 77 23.20 1.55 9.21
N ALA A 78 22.80 0.27 9.21
CA ALA A 78 21.84 -0.25 8.24
C ALA A 78 20.49 0.51 8.27
N THR A 79 19.95 0.79 9.45
CA THR A 79 18.70 1.58 9.58
C THR A 79 18.88 3.01 9.09
N LEU A 80 19.99 3.66 9.44
CA LEU A 80 20.27 5.02 9.03
C LEU A 80 20.43 5.11 7.50
N GLN A 81 21.17 4.18 6.91
CA GLN A 81 21.34 4.10 5.46
C GLN A 81 19.98 3.94 4.75
N SER A 82 19.17 2.97 5.18
CA SER A 82 17.85 2.74 4.59
C SER A 82 16.94 3.98 4.69
N ASN A 83 16.99 4.70 5.81
CA ASN A 83 16.22 5.93 5.98
C ASN A 83 16.72 7.07 5.08
N ILE A 84 18.03 7.20 4.90
CA ILE A 84 18.63 8.19 3.99
C ILE A 84 18.21 7.89 2.55
N GLU A 85 18.30 6.63 2.12
CA GLU A 85 17.89 6.20 0.79
C GLU A 85 16.40 6.48 0.53
N ALA A 86 15.55 6.12 1.50
CA ALA A 86 14.12 6.39 1.42
C ALA A 86 13.80 7.89 1.34
N GLU A 87 14.54 8.72 2.07
CA GLU A 87 14.35 10.18 2.03
C GLU A 87 14.81 10.78 0.70
N ILE A 88 15.92 10.29 0.14
CA ILE A 88 16.37 10.68 -1.20
C ILE A 88 15.32 10.33 -2.24
N GLU A 89 14.76 9.12 -2.20
CA GLU A 89 13.70 8.69 -3.12
C GLU A 89 12.45 9.56 -2.96
N ARG A 90 12.03 9.82 -1.71
CA ARG A 90 10.87 10.66 -1.40
C ARG A 90 11.02 12.08 -1.97
N VAL A 91 12.17 12.72 -1.75
CA VAL A 91 12.46 14.06 -2.26
C VAL A 91 12.54 14.07 -3.79
N THR A 92 13.16 13.04 -4.37
CA THR A 92 13.26 12.89 -5.83
C THR A 92 11.86 12.79 -6.46
N GLN A 93 10.99 11.96 -5.91
CA GLN A 93 9.62 11.81 -6.40
C GLN A 93 8.82 13.10 -6.24
N GLN A 94 8.99 13.81 -5.12
CA GLN A 94 8.33 15.09 -4.88
C GLN A 94 8.77 16.14 -5.91
N LEU A 95 10.06 16.19 -6.25
CA LEU A 95 10.58 17.09 -7.27
C LEU A 95 10.07 16.71 -8.68
N ALA A 96 10.09 15.43 -9.02
CA ALA A 96 9.57 14.94 -10.32
C ALA A 96 8.10 15.31 -10.51
N ASN A 97 7.28 15.11 -9.47
CA ASN A 97 5.87 15.52 -9.49
C ASN A 97 5.74 17.03 -9.67
N ARG A 98 6.57 17.83 -9.00
CA ARG A 98 6.53 19.28 -9.12
C ARG A 98 6.92 19.77 -10.52
N VAL A 99 7.91 19.13 -11.15
CA VAL A 99 8.29 19.41 -12.54
C VAL A 99 7.14 19.09 -13.49
N LYS A 100 6.50 17.94 -13.32
CA LYS A 100 5.32 17.55 -14.11
C LYS A 100 4.15 18.54 -13.93
N GLU A 101 3.84 18.96 -12.71
CA GLU A 101 2.82 19.98 -12.45
C GLU A 101 3.13 21.30 -13.17
N LEU A 102 4.40 21.70 -13.21
CA LEU A 102 4.82 22.93 -13.90
C LEU A 102 4.73 22.77 -15.42
N GLU A 103 5.17 21.63 -15.96
CA GLU A 103 5.01 21.30 -17.37
C GLU A 103 3.53 21.37 -17.77
N GLU A 104 2.64 20.66 -17.05
CA GLU A 104 1.20 20.65 -17.32
C GLU A 104 0.59 22.06 -17.23
N ARG A 105 0.99 22.86 -16.23
CA ARG A 105 0.46 24.22 -16.04
C ARG A 105 0.93 25.21 -17.10
N TYR A 106 2.17 25.10 -17.53
CA TYR A 106 2.78 26.05 -18.47
C TYR A 106 2.87 25.51 -19.90
N ASN A 107 2.26 24.37 -20.19
CA ASN A 107 2.21 23.76 -21.52
C ASN A 107 1.58 24.71 -22.55
N GLU A 108 0.53 25.45 -22.15
CA GLU A 108 0.00 26.59 -22.92
C GLU A 108 0.41 27.89 -22.22
N PRO A 109 1.47 28.57 -22.70
CA PRO A 109 1.97 29.76 -22.04
C PRO A 109 0.91 30.87 -22.13
N LEU A 110 0.75 31.64 -21.05
CA LEU A 110 -0.23 32.74 -20.97
C LEU A 110 -0.24 33.67 -22.19
N PRO A 111 0.91 34.06 -22.80
CA PRO A 111 0.92 34.84 -24.04
C PRO A 111 0.22 34.17 -25.23
N ALA A 112 0.29 32.83 -25.36
CA ALA A 112 -0.41 32.10 -26.42
C ALA A 112 -1.92 32.12 -26.20
N ILE A 113 -2.36 31.95 -24.95
CA ILE A 113 -3.77 32.08 -24.56
C ILE A 113 -4.26 33.51 -24.81
N THR A 114 -3.51 34.53 -24.40
CA THR A 114 -3.85 35.95 -24.64
C THR A 114 -4.00 36.24 -26.13
N LYS A 115 -3.06 35.77 -26.95
CA LYS A 115 -3.14 35.93 -28.42
C LYS A 115 -4.37 35.23 -29.00
N SER A 116 -4.67 34.02 -28.56
CA SER A 116 -5.87 33.30 -28.99
C SER A 116 -7.16 34.02 -28.59
N VAL A 117 -7.22 34.57 -27.38
CA VAL A 117 -8.35 35.40 -26.92
C VAL A 117 -8.49 36.64 -27.80
N GLU A 118 -7.41 37.33 -28.10
CA GLU A 118 -7.41 38.54 -28.94
C GLU A 118 -7.90 38.24 -30.37
N GLU A 119 -7.37 37.18 -30.98
CA GLU A 119 -7.82 36.69 -32.30
C GLU A 119 -9.30 36.28 -32.32
N LEU A 120 -9.79 35.64 -31.25
CA LEU A 120 -11.20 35.24 -31.13
C LEU A 120 -12.10 36.46 -30.86
N SER A 121 -11.65 37.41 -30.04
CA SER A 121 -12.34 38.67 -29.76
C SER A 121 -12.51 39.52 -31.02
N GLU A 122 -11.47 39.62 -31.86
CA GLU A 122 -11.56 40.29 -33.16
C GLU A 122 -12.58 39.63 -34.08
N LYS A 123 -12.59 38.29 -34.16
CA LYS A 123 -13.61 37.55 -34.93
C LYS A 123 -15.01 37.86 -34.43
N VAL A 124 -15.24 37.77 -33.12
CA VAL A 124 -16.55 38.06 -32.52
C VAL A 124 -16.97 39.51 -32.80
N ALA A 125 -16.07 40.49 -32.66
CA ALA A 125 -16.35 41.88 -32.99
C ALA A 125 -16.75 42.05 -34.47
N GLY A 126 -16.06 41.37 -35.38
CA GLY A 126 -16.40 41.33 -36.81
C GLY A 126 -17.79 40.73 -37.07
N HIS A 127 -18.12 39.62 -36.41
CA HIS A 127 -19.43 38.98 -36.51
C HIS A 127 -20.55 39.87 -35.95
N LEU A 128 -20.35 40.52 -34.80
CA LEU A 128 -21.32 41.44 -34.20
C LEU A 128 -21.58 42.65 -35.10
N LYS A 129 -20.52 43.24 -35.67
CA LYS A 129 -20.62 44.34 -36.63
C LYS A 129 -21.41 43.91 -37.89
N ALA A 130 -21.17 42.71 -38.40
CA ALA A 130 -21.95 42.16 -39.52
C ALA A 130 -23.44 41.94 -39.18
N MET A 131 -23.75 41.72 -37.90
CA MET A 131 -25.12 41.63 -37.39
C MET A 131 -25.76 42.99 -37.04
N GLY A 132 -25.05 44.10 -37.26
CA GLY A 132 -25.54 45.45 -36.97
C GLY A 132 -25.43 45.88 -35.50
N LEU A 133 -24.67 45.12 -34.70
CA LEU A 133 -24.37 45.43 -33.30
C LEU A 133 -22.92 45.93 -33.22
N GLU A 134 -22.70 47.24 -33.10
CA GLU A 134 -21.37 47.78 -32.77
C GLU A 134 -21.22 47.92 -31.26
N TRP A 135 -20.08 47.49 -30.73
CA TRP A 135 -19.67 47.86 -29.36
C TRP A 135 -19.40 49.36 -29.34
N SER A 136 -20.22 50.13 -28.61
CA SER A 136 -19.81 51.48 -28.22
C SER A 136 -18.77 51.35 -27.11
N LEU A 137 -17.56 51.82 -27.38
CA LEU A 137 -16.72 52.42 -26.33
C LEU A 137 -17.21 53.85 -26.08
#